data_AF-A0A914UJN9-F1
#
_entry.id   AF-A0A914UJN9-F1
#
_cell.length_a   1.000
_cell.length_b   1.000
_cell.length_c   1.000
_cell.angle_alpha   90.00
_cell.angle_beta   90.00
_cell.angle_gamma   90.00
#
_symmetry.space_group_name_H-M   'P 1'
#
loop_
_entity.id
_entity.type
_entity.pdbx_description
1 polymer ?
#
loop_
_entity_poly.entity_id
_entity_poly.type
_entity_poly.pdbx_seq_one_letter_code
_entity_poly.pdbx_strand_id
1 'polypeptide(L)'
;MRTGFAFLAVAGFLLSCAAAQSDCNLDLLIKCQGNFNTFLSLPPQANWNDPELLRQNVERFFQYPGVQGLPRVCRAFSQFKNCLGPGNYTACTSVPSIVASSIKPRPAYEFVKIYTQFHFTCGAGYNTFLNNDCMSATWQTQQQTLTNCRHQFDSDADRDPTNVCVYARIATSCYETQFLNGCRSSPDPGWWSCEYERLGTAIMYPQCALRCSLPSAGGIIGK
;
A
#
# COMPACT_ATOMS: atom_id res chain seq x y z
N MET A 1 24.05 67.62 17.86
CA MET A 1 24.54 66.28 17.48
C MET A 1 23.32 65.38 17.28
N ARG A 2 23.03 65.04 16.02
CA ARG A 2 21.91 64.17 15.60
C ARG A 2 22.47 62.76 15.43
N THR A 3 22.07 61.82 16.28
CA THR A 3 22.33 60.39 16.08
C THR A 3 21.05 59.74 15.59
N GLY A 4 20.99 59.44 14.29
CA GLY A 4 19.92 58.68 13.68
C GLY A 4 20.13 57.18 13.92
N PHE A 5 19.13 56.52 14.48
CA PHE A 5 19.05 55.06 14.53
C PHE A 5 18.43 54.57 13.22
N ALA A 6 19.23 53.90 12.40
CA ALA A 6 18.76 53.19 11.22
C ALA A 6 18.16 51.84 11.67
N PHE A 7 16.83 51.73 11.62
CA PHE A 7 16.14 50.45 11.72
C PHE A 7 16.28 49.70 10.40
N LEU A 8 17.12 48.67 10.37
CA LEU A 8 17.18 47.68 9.30
C LEU A 8 15.97 46.75 9.44
N ALA A 9 14.96 46.93 8.59
CA ALA A 9 13.85 46.00 8.45
C ALA A 9 14.36 44.74 7.73
N VAL A 10 14.54 43.64 8.48
CA VAL A 10 14.77 42.32 7.92
C VAL A 10 13.44 41.82 7.37
N ALA A 11 13.23 41.95 6.06
CA ALA A 11 12.11 41.35 5.36
C ALA A 11 12.32 39.83 5.32
N GLY A 12 11.71 39.11 6.26
CA GLY A 12 11.63 37.66 6.24
C GLY A 12 10.77 37.22 5.07
N PHE A 13 11.41 36.69 4.02
CA PHE A 13 10.72 35.93 2.98
C PHE A 13 10.20 34.64 3.62
N LEU A 14 8.93 34.63 4.01
CA LEU A 14 8.18 33.41 4.21
C LEU A 14 8.02 32.76 2.83
N LEU A 15 8.90 31.83 2.50
CA LEU A 15 8.69 30.84 1.45
C LEU A 15 7.51 29.96 1.89
N SER A 16 6.30 30.41 1.58
CA SER A 16 5.14 29.53 1.54
C SER A 16 5.40 28.50 0.44
N CYS A 17 5.74 27.28 0.82
CA CYS A 17 5.58 26.12 -0.03
C CYS A 17 4.07 25.95 -0.27
N ALA A 18 3.51 26.72 -1.19
CA ALA A 18 2.29 26.32 -1.88
C ALA A 18 2.70 25.13 -2.74
N ALA A 19 2.72 23.94 -2.15
CA ALA A 19 2.57 22.73 -2.94
C ALA A 19 1.27 22.96 -3.73
N ALA A 20 1.39 23.12 -5.05
CA ALA A 20 0.24 23.09 -5.92
C ALA A 20 -0.40 21.71 -5.70
N GLN A 21 -1.38 21.65 -4.81
CA GLN A 21 -2.19 20.48 -4.62
C GLN A 21 -3.00 20.39 -5.89
N SER A 22 -2.48 19.67 -6.89
CA SER A 22 -3.25 19.38 -8.08
C SER A 22 -4.47 18.61 -7.60
N ASP A 23 -5.65 19.18 -7.77
CA ASP A 23 -6.89 18.48 -7.47
C ASP A 23 -6.94 17.18 -8.28
N CYS A 24 -7.42 16.11 -7.67
CA CYS A 24 -7.54 14.83 -8.35
C CYS A 24 -8.49 14.97 -9.55
N ASN A 25 -8.01 14.68 -10.76
CA ASN A 25 -8.89 14.51 -11.92
C ASN A 25 -9.63 13.17 -11.81
N LEU A 26 -10.84 13.21 -11.25
CA LEU A 26 -11.65 12.02 -10.99
C LEU A 26 -12.03 11.28 -12.28
N ASP A 27 -12.30 11.99 -13.38
CA ASP A 27 -12.63 11.38 -14.67
C ASP A 27 -11.44 10.57 -15.21
N LEU A 28 -10.22 11.11 -15.06
CA LEU A 28 -9.01 10.39 -15.41
C LEU A 28 -8.79 9.18 -14.50
N LEU A 29 -9.06 9.30 -13.20
CA LEU A 29 -9.01 8.17 -12.27
C LEU A 29 -10.00 7.07 -12.65
N ILE A 30 -11.25 7.40 -12.95
CA ILE A 30 -12.27 6.45 -13.43
C ILE A 30 -11.80 5.73 -14.69
N LYS A 31 -11.30 6.47 -15.67
CA LYS A 31 -10.78 5.90 -16.92
C LYS A 31 -9.59 4.97 -16.66
N CYS A 32 -8.62 5.40 -15.86
CA CYS A 32 -7.41 4.62 -15.60
C CYS A 32 -7.71 3.38 -14.75
N GLN A 33 -8.62 3.48 -13.78
CA GLN A 33 -9.14 2.33 -13.03
C GLN A 33 -9.87 1.35 -13.97
N GLY A 34 -10.68 1.85 -14.90
CA GLY A 34 -11.35 1.02 -15.90
C GLY A 34 -10.36 0.26 -16.80
N ASN A 35 -9.26 0.88 -17.18
CA ASN A 35 -8.17 0.23 -17.92
C ASN A 35 -7.47 -0.85 -17.08
N PHE A 36 -7.19 -0.56 -15.81
CA PHE A 36 -6.63 -1.53 -14.88
C PHE A 36 -7.53 -2.76 -14.73
N ASN A 37 -8.84 -2.53 -14.53
CA ASN A 37 -9.83 -3.60 -14.40
C ASN A 37 -9.92 -4.41 -15.68
N THR A 38 -9.96 -3.76 -16.85
CA THR A 38 -9.98 -4.45 -18.15
C THR A 38 -8.76 -5.34 -18.35
N PHE A 39 -7.55 -4.83 -18.03
CA PHE A 39 -6.30 -5.56 -18.20
C PHE A 39 -6.23 -6.84 -17.35
N LEU A 40 -6.72 -6.76 -16.11
CA LEU A 40 -6.79 -7.88 -15.18
C LEU A 40 -8.10 -8.67 -15.27
N SER A 41 -9.02 -8.29 -16.17
CA SER A 41 -10.34 -8.90 -16.30
C SER A 41 -11.17 -8.86 -15.01
N LEU A 42 -11.10 -7.74 -14.28
CA LEU A 42 -11.84 -7.49 -13.04
C LEU A 42 -13.25 -6.95 -13.31
N PRO A 43 -14.19 -7.16 -12.39
CA PRO A 43 -15.48 -6.48 -12.43
C PRO A 43 -15.33 -4.95 -12.42
N PRO A 44 -16.18 -4.18 -13.11
CA PRO A 44 -16.14 -2.71 -13.06
C PRO A 44 -16.26 -2.13 -11.66
N GLN A 45 -16.92 -2.84 -10.74
CA GLN A 45 -17.13 -2.45 -9.34
C GLN A 45 -15.88 -2.60 -8.48
N ALA A 46 -14.83 -3.31 -8.94
CA ALA A 46 -13.54 -3.41 -8.27
C ALA A 46 -12.81 -2.06 -8.33
N ASN A 47 -13.19 -1.12 -7.46
CA ASN A 47 -12.71 0.25 -7.41
C ASN A 47 -12.86 0.81 -5.98
N TRP A 48 -12.67 2.12 -5.78
CA TRP A 48 -12.76 2.75 -4.46
C TRP A 48 -14.14 2.66 -3.77
N ASN A 49 -15.22 2.36 -4.52
CA ASN A 49 -16.55 2.13 -3.92
C ASN A 49 -16.65 0.75 -3.28
N ASP A 50 -15.93 -0.24 -3.81
CA ASP A 50 -15.83 -1.59 -3.27
C ASP A 50 -14.36 -2.07 -3.29
N PRO A 51 -13.52 -1.50 -2.39
CA PRO A 51 -12.11 -1.84 -2.34
C PRO A 51 -11.88 -3.29 -1.89
N GLU A 52 -12.84 -3.89 -1.18
CA GLU A 52 -12.77 -5.31 -0.81
C GLU A 52 -12.87 -6.20 -2.06
N LEU A 53 -13.82 -5.92 -2.95
CA LEU A 53 -13.91 -6.62 -4.23
C LEU A 53 -12.65 -6.43 -5.08
N LEU A 54 -12.07 -5.22 -5.10
CA LEU A 54 -10.79 -4.97 -5.76
C LEU A 54 -9.68 -5.84 -5.19
N ARG A 55 -9.51 -5.82 -3.86
CA ARG A 55 -8.50 -6.60 -3.16
C ARG A 55 -8.62 -8.09 -3.46
N GLN A 56 -9.80 -8.67 -3.25
CA GLN A 56 -10.04 -10.10 -3.42
C GLN A 56 -9.73 -10.56 -4.84
N ASN A 57 -10.06 -9.75 -5.85
CA ASN A 57 -9.78 -10.12 -7.23
C ASN A 57 -8.31 -9.92 -7.62
N VAL A 58 -7.63 -8.90 -7.09
CA VAL A 58 -6.21 -8.69 -7.40
C VAL A 58 -5.32 -9.70 -6.65
N GLU A 59 -5.59 -9.98 -5.38
CA GLU A 59 -4.80 -10.94 -4.59
C GLU A 59 -4.93 -12.38 -5.10
N ARG A 60 -5.98 -12.73 -5.86
CA ARG A 60 -6.05 -14.01 -6.58
C ARG A 60 -4.87 -14.20 -7.53
N PHE A 61 -4.34 -13.13 -8.11
CA PHE A 61 -3.16 -13.23 -8.97
C PHE A 61 -1.91 -13.68 -8.20
N PHE A 62 -1.82 -13.41 -6.90
CA PHE A 62 -0.69 -13.86 -6.09
C PHE A 62 -0.71 -15.38 -5.86
N GLN A 63 -1.80 -16.07 -6.19
CA GLN A 63 -1.91 -17.53 -6.10
C GLN A 63 -1.32 -18.25 -7.32
N TYR A 64 -1.07 -17.53 -8.42
CA TYR A 64 -0.51 -18.12 -9.64
C TYR A 64 1.01 -17.88 -9.70
N PRO A 65 1.82 -18.92 -9.93
CA PRO A 65 3.25 -18.73 -10.12
C PRO A 65 3.56 -18.10 -11.49
N GLY A 66 4.76 -17.52 -11.61
CA GLY A 66 5.29 -17.02 -12.87
C GLY A 66 4.52 -15.83 -13.45
N VAL A 67 4.57 -15.69 -14.78
CA VAL A 67 4.10 -14.47 -15.49
C VAL A 67 2.61 -14.19 -15.37
N GLN A 68 1.80 -15.20 -15.04
CA GLN A 68 0.35 -15.06 -14.89
C GLN A 68 -0.04 -14.50 -13.51
N GLY A 69 0.88 -14.49 -12.54
CA GLY A 69 0.60 -14.02 -11.20
C GLY A 69 0.99 -12.57 -10.93
N LEU A 70 1.80 -12.37 -9.89
CA LEU A 70 2.28 -11.05 -9.47
C LEU A 70 2.82 -10.16 -10.63
N PRO A 71 3.64 -10.66 -11.57
CA PRO A 71 4.13 -9.85 -12.69
C PRO A 71 3.01 -9.21 -13.53
N ARG A 72 1.87 -9.90 -13.67
CA ARG A 72 0.69 -9.40 -14.39
C ARG A 72 0.05 -8.22 -13.66
N VAL A 73 -0.10 -8.32 -12.34
CA VAL A 73 -0.60 -7.23 -11.48
C VAL A 73 0.34 -6.02 -11.57
N CYS A 74 1.65 -6.25 -11.50
CA CYS A 74 2.62 -5.16 -11.57
C CYS A 74 2.66 -4.46 -12.92
N ARG A 75 2.43 -5.19 -14.02
CA ARG A 75 2.24 -4.58 -15.34
C ARG A 75 0.97 -3.72 -15.39
N ALA A 76 -0.15 -4.23 -14.88
CA ALA A 76 -1.40 -3.48 -14.80
C ALA A 76 -1.23 -2.20 -13.96
N PHE A 77 -0.58 -2.32 -12.81
CA PHE A 77 -0.31 -1.20 -11.91
C PHE A 77 0.62 -0.16 -12.55
N SER A 78 1.65 -0.58 -13.29
CA SER A 78 2.48 0.35 -14.05
C SER A 78 1.67 1.09 -15.11
N GLN A 79 0.76 0.42 -15.82
CA GLN A 79 -0.11 1.07 -16.81
C GLN A 79 -1.09 2.05 -16.15
N PHE A 80 -1.64 1.70 -14.99
CA PHE A 80 -2.48 2.58 -14.18
C PHE A 80 -1.74 3.87 -13.81
N LYS A 81 -0.52 3.76 -13.27
CA LYS A 81 0.34 4.90 -12.94
C LYS A 81 0.63 5.77 -14.16
N ASN A 82 0.98 5.15 -15.28
CA ASN A 82 1.31 5.87 -16.52
C ASN A 82 0.09 6.57 -17.12
N CYS A 83 -1.10 5.97 -17.00
CA CYS A 83 -2.36 6.54 -17.45
C CYS A 83 -2.72 7.82 -16.67
N LEU A 84 -2.52 7.82 -15.36
CA LEU A 84 -2.74 9.00 -14.51
C LEU A 84 -1.65 10.08 -14.74
N GLY A 85 -0.41 9.65 -14.91
CA GLY A 85 0.75 10.53 -14.84
C GLY A 85 1.08 10.94 -13.40
N PRO A 86 2.30 11.45 -13.15
CA PRO A 86 2.83 11.61 -11.79
C PRO A 86 2.02 12.57 -10.90
N GLY A 87 1.52 13.67 -11.46
CA GLY A 87 0.71 14.65 -10.73
C GLY A 87 -0.64 14.08 -10.28
N ASN A 88 -1.45 13.59 -11.22
CA ASN A 88 -2.74 12.99 -10.89
C ASN A 88 -2.60 11.71 -10.08
N TYR A 89 -1.53 10.93 -10.26
CA TYR A 89 -1.30 9.75 -9.44
C TYR A 89 -1.20 10.15 -7.96
N THR A 90 -0.32 11.08 -7.63
CA THR A 90 -0.13 11.57 -6.25
C THR A 90 -1.40 12.21 -5.71
N ALA A 91 -2.09 12.99 -6.54
CA ALA A 91 -3.36 13.60 -6.17
C ALA A 91 -4.45 12.57 -5.89
N CYS A 92 -4.66 11.60 -6.77
CA CYS A 92 -5.80 10.68 -6.75
C CYS A 92 -5.59 9.41 -5.92
N THR A 93 -4.36 9.11 -5.50
CA THR A 93 -4.06 7.94 -4.66
C THR A 93 -3.76 8.32 -3.20
N SER A 94 -4.25 9.48 -2.77
CA SER A 94 -4.19 9.92 -1.37
C SER A 94 -5.58 9.89 -0.73
N VAL A 95 -5.64 9.55 0.56
CA VAL A 95 -6.91 9.48 1.29
C VAL A 95 -7.66 10.81 1.28
N PRO A 96 -7.02 11.98 1.54
CA PRO A 96 -7.73 13.26 1.55
C PRO A 96 -8.43 13.57 0.23
N SER A 97 -7.78 13.30 -0.91
CA SER A 97 -8.37 13.59 -2.22
C SER A 97 -9.53 12.68 -2.59
N ILE A 98 -9.48 11.41 -2.19
CA ILE A 98 -10.57 10.45 -2.42
C ILE A 98 -11.78 10.83 -1.54
N VAL A 99 -11.54 11.20 -0.28
CA VAL A 99 -12.62 11.66 0.62
C VAL A 99 -13.24 12.96 0.12
N ALA A 100 -12.43 13.91 -0.37
CA ALA A 100 -12.91 15.16 -0.96
C ALA A 100 -13.84 14.93 -2.18
N SER A 101 -13.74 13.75 -2.82
CA SER A 101 -14.59 13.34 -3.94
C SER A 101 -15.90 12.67 -3.50
N SER A 102 -16.39 12.95 -2.27
CA SER A 102 -17.63 12.41 -1.67
C SER A 102 -17.64 10.91 -1.37
N ILE A 103 -16.47 10.28 -1.29
CA ILE A 103 -16.33 8.86 -0.89
C ILE A 103 -16.21 8.78 0.63
N LYS A 104 -16.86 7.78 1.23
CA LYS A 104 -16.77 7.54 2.68
C LYS A 104 -15.30 7.33 3.10
N PRO A 105 -14.89 7.82 4.27
CA PRO A 105 -13.50 7.70 4.73
C PRO A 105 -12.94 6.28 4.70
N ARG A 106 -13.68 5.29 5.21
CA ARG A 106 -13.18 3.90 5.32
C ARG A 106 -12.86 3.26 3.96
N PRO A 107 -13.77 3.24 2.95
CA PRO A 107 -13.42 2.78 1.61
C PRO A 107 -12.23 3.52 0.97
N ALA A 108 -12.09 4.82 1.23
CA ALA A 108 -10.95 5.59 0.73
C ALA A 108 -9.62 5.09 1.31
N TYR A 109 -9.55 4.87 2.63
CA TYR A 109 -8.37 4.27 3.27
C TYR A 109 -8.06 2.88 2.71
N GLU A 110 -9.06 2.02 2.53
CA GLU A 110 -8.87 0.67 1.98
C GLU A 110 -8.35 0.68 0.54
N PHE A 111 -8.88 1.58 -0.30
CA PHE A 111 -8.38 1.75 -1.65
C PHE A 111 -6.92 2.17 -1.67
N VAL A 112 -6.55 3.18 -0.88
CA VAL A 112 -5.16 3.65 -0.78
C VAL A 112 -4.24 2.57 -0.17
N LYS A 113 -4.75 1.80 0.80
CA LYS A 113 -4.06 0.63 1.38
C LYS A 113 -3.64 -0.35 0.28
N ILE A 114 -4.55 -0.72 -0.62
CA ILE A 114 -4.29 -1.64 -1.73
C ILE A 114 -3.19 -1.12 -2.67
N TYR A 115 -3.28 0.14 -3.10
CA TYR A 115 -2.29 0.72 -4.00
C TYR A 115 -0.92 0.95 -3.35
N THR A 116 -0.90 1.25 -2.05
CA THR A 116 0.34 1.31 -1.25
C THR A 116 0.99 -0.06 -1.16
N GLN A 117 0.21 -1.10 -0.97
CA GLN A 117 0.70 -2.48 -1.00
C GLN A 117 1.24 -2.84 -2.39
N PHE A 118 0.60 -2.41 -3.49
CA PHE A 118 1.15 -2.62 -4.83
C PHE A 118 2.47 -1.91 -5.06
N HIS A 119 2.68 -0.71 -4.49
CA HIS A 119 3.99 -0.04 -4.55
C HIS A 119 5.11 -0.91 -3.98
N PHE A 120 4.85 -1.60 -2.88
CA PHE A 120 5.82 -2.51 -2.28
C PHE A 120 5.95 -3.80 -3.09
N THR A 121 4.83 -4.48 -3.31
CA THR A 121 4.77 -5.78 -3.98
C THR A 121 5.34 -5.73 -5.41
N CYS A 122 5.20 -4.59 -6.10
CA CYS A 122 5.75 -4.36 -7.44
C CYS A 122 7.04 -3.53 -7.46
N GLY A 123 7.56 -3.18 -6.28
CA GLY A 123 8.81 -2.46 -6.09
C GLY A 123 9.76 -3.28 -5.23
N ALA A 124 10.00 -2.82 -4.01
CA ALA A 124 10.99 -3.42 -3.10
C ALA A 124 10.72 -4.90 -2.76
N GLY A 125 9.46 -5.33 -2.75
CA GLY A 125 9.09 -6.72 -2.47
C GLY A 125 9.05 -7.63 -3.70
N TYR A 126 9.20 -7.10 -4.92
CA TYR A 126 8.95 -7.87 -6.15
C TYR A 126 9.87 -9.08 -6.30
N ASN A 127 11.19 -8.86 -6.15
CA ASN A 127 12.18 -9.91 -6.30
C ASN A 127 12.09 -10.96 -5.19
N THR A 128 11.80 -10.54 -3.96
CA THR A 128 11.60 -11.48 -2.84
C THR A 128 10.43 -12.42 -3.13
N PHE A 129 9.33 -11.92 -3.69
CA PHE A 129 8.20 -12.76 -4.04
C PHE A 129 8.56 -13.77 -5.16
N LEU A 130 9.23 -13.31 -6.22
CA LEU A 130 9.53 -14.17 -7.38
C LEU A 130 10.67 -15.17 -7.14
N ASN A 131 11.62 -14.86 -6.26
CA ASN A 131 12.75 -15.76 -5.96
C ASN A 131 12.36 -16.89 -4.98
N ASN A 132 11.13 -16.88 -4.48
CA ASN A 132 10.62 -17.87 -3.54
C ASN A 132 9.39 -18.57 -4.14
N ASP A 133 9.59 -19.73 -4.79
CA ASP A 133 8.54 -20.46 -5.51
C ASP A 133 7.34 -20.86 -4.63
N CYS A 134 7.56 -20.98 -3.32
CA CYS A 134 6.54 -21.28 -2.31
C CYS A 134 5.54 -20.13 -2.07
N MET A 135 5.84 -18.89 -2.49
CA MET A 135 5.02 -17.71 -2.18
C MET A 135 3.60 -17.85 -2.71
N SER A 136 3.47 -18.30 -3.96
CA SER A 136 2.15 -18.42 -4.60
C SER A 136 1.31 -19.53 -3.98
N ALA A 137 1.94 -20.68 -3.70
CA ALA A 137 1.29 -21.80 -3.02
C ALA A 137 0.89 -21.44 -1.57
N THR A 138 1.72 -20.68 -0.88
CA THR A 138 1.41 -20.19 0.47
C THR A 138 0.22 -19.23 0.44
N TRP A 139 0.20 -18.29 -0.51
CA TRP A 139 -0.95 -17.40 -0.68
C TRP A 139 -2.23 -18.16 -0.95
N GLN A 140 -2.18 -19.15 -1.85
CA GLN A 140 -3.33 -19.97 -2.21
C GLN A 140 -3.88 -20.74 -1.00
N THR A 141 -3.00 -21.41 -0.25
CA THR A 141 -3.40 -22.25 0.89
C THR A 141 -3.83 -21.44 2.11
N GLN A 142 -3.25 -20.25 2.30
CA GLN A 142 -3.50 -19.40 3.47
C GLN A 142 -4.45 -18.23 3.19
N GLN A 143 -5.05 -18.14 2.00
CA GLN A 143 -5.89 -17.00 1.60
C GLN A 143 -6.93 -16.64 2.66
N GLN A 144 -7.68 -17.62 3.17
CA GLN A 144 -8.70 -17.37 4.18
C GLN A 144 -8.09 -16.88 5.50
N THR A 145 -6.97 -17.47 5.92
CA THR A 145 -6.24 -17.05 7.12
C THR A 145 -5.76 -15.60 7.00
N LEU A 146 -5.18 -15.21 5.87
CA LEU A 146 -4.71 -13.85 5.61
C LEU A 146 -5.87 -12.84 5.63
N THR A 147 -6.98 -13.18 4.98
CA THR A 147 -8.22 -12.38 5.03
C THR A 147 -8.72 -12.22 6.46
N ASN A 148 -8.68 -13.30 7.27
CA ASN A 148 -9.08 -13.25 8.68
C ASN A 148 -8.12 -12.39 9.51
N CYS A 149 -6.80 -12.46 9.28
CA CYS A 149 -5.82 -11.60 9.97
C CYS A 149 -6.19 -10.12 9.81
N ARG A 150 -6.53 -9.71 8.59
CA ARG A 150 -6.91 -8.32 8.28
C ARG A 150 -8.26 -7.94 8.88
N HIS A 151 -9.30 -8.76 8.68
CA HIS A 151 -10.62 -8.45 9.21
C HIS A 151 -10.66 -8.42 10.74
N GLN A 152 -9.88 -9.28 11.39
CA GLN A 152 -9.75 -9.23 12.84
C GLN A 152 -9.08 -7.93 13.29
N PHE A 153 -8.02 -7.49 12.61
CA PHE A 153 -7.42 -6.19 12.88
C PHE A 153 -8.42 -5.04 12.71
N ASP A 154 -9.15 -5.01 11.60
CA ASP A 154 -10.13 -3.96 11.34
C ASP A 154 -11.21 -3.93 12.43
N SER A 155 -11.72 -5.10 12.82
CA SER A 155 -12.73 -5.25 13.89
C SER A 155 -12.20 -4.85 15.27
N ASP A 156 -10.98 -5.26 15.61
CA ASP A 156 -10.36 -4.96 16.90
C ASP A 156 -10.00 -3.47 17.01
N ALA A 157 -9.49 -2.87 15.93
CA ALA A 157 -9.19 -1.44 15.86
C ALA A 157 -10.45 -0.56 15.95
N ASP A 158 -11.55 -0.99 15.32
CA ASP A 158 -12.85 -0.30 15.43
C ASP A 158 -13.41 -0.37 16.87
N ARG A 159 -13.23 -1.51 17.54
CA ARG A 159 -13.76 -1.77 18.89
C ARG A 159 -12.93 -1.10 19.99
N ASP A 160 -11.61 -1.11 19.86
CA ASP A 160 -10.68 -0.54 20.83
C ASP A 160 -9.53 0.21 20.12
N PRO A 161 -9.78 1.46 19.69
CA PRO A 161 -8.78 2.25 18.98
C PRO A 161 -7.56 2.61 19.87
N THR A 162 -7.65 2.48 21.19
CA THR A 162 -6.54 2.80 22.10
C THR A 162 -5.39 1.78 22.00
N ASN A 163 -5.71 0.54 21.62
CA ASN A 163 -4.75 -0.55 21.46
C ASN A 163 -4.45 -0.87 19.98
N VAL A 164 -4.78 0.04 19.06
CA VAL A 164 -4.65 -0.21 17.60
C VAL A 164 -3.24 -0.66 17.18
N CYS A 165 -2.17 -0.15 17.80
CA CYS A 165 -0.82 -0.57 17.46
C CYS A 165 -0.48 -1.99 17.93
N VAL A 166 -1.14 -2.48 18.98
CA VAL A 166 -1.06 -3.89 19.39
C VAL A 166 -1.75 -4.77 18.36
N TYR A 167 -2.96 -4.40 17.92
CA TYR A 167 -3.68 -5.15 16.89
C TYR A 167 -2.96 -5.14 15.54
N ALA A 168 -2.34 -4.02 15.18
CA ALA A 168 -1.50 -3.91 13.99
C ALA A 168 -0.30 -4.87 14.04
N ARG A 169 0.33 -5.02 15.23
CA ARG A 169 1.39 -6.02 15.44
C ARG A 169 0.85 -7.45 15.32
N ILE A 170 -0.33 -7.73 15.88
CA ILE A 170 -0.96 -9.05 15.77
C ILE A 170 -1.22 -9.40 14.30
N ALA A 171 -1.75 -8.47 13.50
CA ALA A 171 -2.00 -8.70 12.07
C ALA A 171 -0.71 -8.93 11.27
N THR A 172 0.30 -8.08 11.46
CA THR A 172 1.60 -8.25 10.77
C THR A 172 2.27 -9.58 11.15
N SER A 173 2.25 -9.98 12.42
CA SER A 173 2.75 -11.30 12.86
C SER A 173 1.91 -12.46 12.33
N CYS A 174 0.60 -12.28 12.14
CA CYS A 174 -0.28 -13.28 11.55
C CYS A 174 0.13 -13.58 10.10
N TYR A 175 0.38 -12.53 9.29
CA TYR A 175 0.91 -12.65 7.93
C TYR A 175 2.31 -13.28 7.92
N GLU A 176 3.23 -12.80 8.77
CA GLU A 176 4.60 -13.31 8.87
C GLU A 176 4.61 -14.82 9.13
N THR A 177 3.82 -15.26 10.11
CA THR A 177 3.73 -16.68 10.52
C THR A 177 3.28 -17.58 9.37
N GLN A 178 2.29 -17.15 8.58
CA GLN A 178 1.81 -17.95 7.46
C GLN A 178 2.90 -18.18 6.40
N PHE A 179 3.68 -17.13 6.11
CA PHE A 179 4.72 -17.22 5.10
C PHE A 179 5.98 -17.93 5.61
N LEU A 180 6.37 -17.76 6.87
CA LEU A 180 7.44 -18.58 7.45
C LEU A 180 7.09 -20.08 7.44
N ASN A 181 5.83 -20.42 7.69
CA ASN A 181 5.37 -21.81 7.71
C ASN A 181 5.20 -22.41 6.31
N GLY A 182 4.73 -21.63 5.34
CA GLY A 182 4.54 -22.04 3.95
C GLY A 182 5.83 -22.04 3.12
N CYS A 183 6.81 -21.23 3.51
CA CYS A 183 8.10 -21.05 2.83
C CYS A 183 9.30 -21.33 3.73
N ARG A 184 9.36 -22.51 4.34
CA ARG A 184 10.38 -22.84 5.37
C ARG A 184 11.84 -22.79 4.91
N SER A 185 12.08 -22.79 3.60
CA SER A 185 13.42 -22.77 3.01
C SER A 185 14.10 -21.40 3.07
N SER A 186 13.34 -20.31 3.26
CA SER A 186 13.87 -18.96 3.38
C SER A 186 13.09 -18.16 4.41
N PRO A 187 13.74 -17.30 5.19
CA PRO A 187 13.04 -16.35 6.05
C PRO A 187 12.49 -15.12 5.29
N ASP A 188 12.91 -14.85 4.05
CA ASP A 188 12.49 -13.66 3.30
C ASP A 188 10.98 -13.56 3.07
N PRO A 189 10.25 -14.66 2.81
CA PRO A 189 8.79 -14.67 2.73
C PRO A 189 8.08 -14.11 3.96
N GLY A 190 8.61 -14.38 5.16
CA GLY A 190 8.06 -13.84 6.41
C GLY A 190 8.20 -12.32 6.50
N TRP A 191 9.39 -11.80 6.18
CA TRP A 191 9.61 -10.35 6.09
C TRP A 191 8.70 -9.71 5.05
N TRP A 192 8.62 -10.32 3.87
CA TRP A 192 7.83 -9.79 2.76
C TRP A 192 6.35 -9.64 3.16
N SER A 193 5.77 -10.66 3.80
CA SER A 193 4.35 -10.65 4.17
C SER A 193 4.07 -9.72 5.35
N CYS A 194 5.03 -9.60 6.27
CA CYS A 194 4.97 -8.59 7.31
C CYS A 194 4.96 -7.19 6.71
N GLU A 195 5.88 -6.86 5.79
CA GLU A 195 5.94 -5.53 5.17
C GLU A 195 4.69 -5.22 4.34
N TYR A 196 4.16 -6.22 3.65
CA TYR A 196 2.89 -6.12 2.94
C TYR A 196 1.76 -5.64 3.87
N GLU A 197 1.54 -6.28 5.02
CA GLU A 197 0.49 -5.84 5.94
C GLU A 197 0.85 -4.54 6.66
N ARG A 198 2.12 -4.36 7.06
CA ARG A 198 2.62 -3.17 7.78
C ARG A 198 2.37 -1.89 6.99
N LEU A 199 2.71 -1.88 5.71
CA LEU A 199 2.49 -0.74 4.83
C LEU A 199 1.01 -0.42 4.69
N GLY A 200 0.17 -1.45 4.67
CA GLY A 200 -1.26 -1.27 4.62
C GLY A 200 -1.82 -0.65 5.90
N THR A 201 -1.40 -1.14 7.07
CA THR A 201 -1.82 -0.58 8.36
C THR A 201 -1.34 0.85 8.56
N ALA A 202 -0.14 1.19 8.07
CA ALA A 202 0.43 2.53 8.18
C ALA A 202 -0.38 3.62 7.45
N ILE A 203 -1.23 3.25 6.48
CA ILE A 203 -2.11 4.19 5.78
C ILE A 203 -3.20 4.74 6.71
N MET A 204 -3.74 3.92 7.61
CA MET A 204 -4.73 4.36 8.61
C MET A 204 -4.09 4.79 9.92
N TYR A 205 -3.01 4.11 10.34
CA TYR A 205 -2.42 4.28 11.66
C TYR A 205 -0.89 4.50 11.57
N PRO A 206 -0.45 5.62 10.96
CA PRO A 206 0.97 5.92 10.78
C PRO A 206 1.75 6.09 12.09
N GLN A 207 1.06 6.34 13.21
CA GLN A 207 1.65 6.42 14.55
C GLN A 207 2.19 5.08 15.06
N CYS A 208 1.77 3.96 14.49
CA CYS A 208 2.22 2.66 14.92
C CYS A 208 3.63 2.37 14.38
N ALA A 209 4.63 2.37 15.27
CA ALA A 209 6.02 2.08 14.97
C ALA A 209 6.28 0.57 14.74
N LEU A 210 5.52 -0.03 13.82
CA LEU A 210 5.68 -1.42 13.40
C LEU A 210 7.00 -1.59 12.64
N ARG A 211 7.64 -2.75 12.80
CA ARG A 211 8.87 -3.13 12.10
C ARG A 211 8.78 -4.58 11.68
N CYS A 212 9.16 -4.85 10.44
CA CYS A 212 9.38 -6.19 9.96
C CYS A 212 10.87 -6.43 9.89
N SER A 213 11.32 -7.48 10.56
CA SER A 213 12.75 -7.80 10.57
C SER A 213 13.10 -8.37 9.22
N LEU A 214 13.95 -7.69 8.45
CA LEU A 214 14.66 -8.36 7.37
C LEU A 214 15.37 -9.55 8.00
N PRO A 215 15.26 -10.76 7.42
CA PRO A 215 16.16 -11.80 7.83
C PRO A 215 17.57 -11.26 7.58
N SER A 216 18.49 -11.57 8.49
CA SER A 216 19.89 -11.18 8.34
C SER A 216 20.48 -11.85 7.09
N ALA A 217 20.19 -11.31 5.92
CA ALA A 217 20.94 -11.50 4.70
C ALA A 217 22.24 -10.72 4.93
N GLY A 218 23.35 -11.45 5.05
CA GLY A 218 24.65 -10.82 5.08
C GLY A 218 24.81 -9.93 3.85
N GLY A 219 24.81 -8.62 4.08
CA GLY A 219 25.32 -7.61 3.16
C GLY A 219 24.56 -7.46 1.84
N ILE A 220 24.21 -6.22 1.52
CA ILE A 220 24.06 -5.77 0.14
C ILE A 220 25.46 -5.80 -0.50
N ILE A 221 26.03 -6.98 -0.75
CA ILE A 221 27.21 -7.16 -1.60
C ILE A 221 27.06 -8.52 -2.29
N GLY A 222 27.06 -8.49 -3.62
CA GLY A 222 26.75 -9.63 -4.47
C GLY A 222 27.59 -10.87 -4.23
N LYS A 223 27.02 -12.02 -4.58
CA LYS A 223 27.77 -13.16 -5.09
C LYS A 223 27.66 -13.17 -6.61
#